data_AF-A0A930BTG9-F1
#
_entry.id   AF-A0A930BTG9-F1
#
_cell.length_a   1.000
_cell.length_b   1.000
_cell.length_c   1.000
_cell.angle_alpha   90.00
_cell.angle_beta   90.00
_cell.angle_gamma   90.00
#
_symmetry.space_group_name_H-M   'P 1'
#
loop_
_entity.id
_entity.type
_entity.pdbx_description
1 polymer ?
#
loop_
_entity_poly.entity_id
_entity_poly.type
_entity_poly.pdbx_seq_one_letter_code
_entity_poly.pdbx_strand_id
1 'polypeptide(L)'
;YYLREFYLNNNLIKRDKLTIAGEAIDLDEIVQPLYVVTAEDDHIAPWKQCYRIRKVINVEAPVRFVLSTSGHILGIVNPPVKPPKRAYWIGEPVRNEHWEHWFERAEKRDGSWWEDWAAWLGERTGEWVEPYPAANRKFPALGDAPGTYVLEK
;
A
#
# COMPACT_ATOMS: atom_id res chain seq x y z
N TYR A 1 20.03 2.68 -12.30
CA TYR A 1 19.86 1.86 -11.09
C TYR A 1 18.49 1.17 -11.09
N TYR A 2 17.38 1.91 -10.91
CA TYR A 2 16.02 1.36 -10.77
C TYR A 2 15.62 0.29 -11.81
N LEU A 3 15.60 0.60 -13.10
CA LEU A 3 15.19 -0.36 -14.14
C LEU A 3 16.01 -1.66 -14.15
N ARG A 4 17.32 -1.57 -13.88
CA ARG A 4 18.20 -2.74 -13.86
C ARG A 4 17.98 -3.57 -12.60
N GLU A 5 17.98 -2.93 -11.45
CA GLU A 5 17.96 -3.65 -10.19
C GLU A 5 16.57 -4.15 -9.79
N PHE A 6 15.52 -3.42 -10.16
CA PHE A 6 14.14 -3.76 -9.81
C PHE A 6 13.47 -4.55 -10.93
N TYR A 7 13.42 -4.03 -12.16
CA TYR A 7 12.68 -4.70 -13.26
C TYR A 7 13.45 -5.88 -13.85
N LEU A 8 14.73 -5.70 -14.19
CA LEU A 8 15.51 -6.75 -14.85
C LEU A 8 15.99 -7.82 -13.85
N ASN A 9 16.63 -7.40 -12.76
CA ASN A 9 17.26 -8.33 -11.82
C ASN A 9 16.33 -8.79 -10.70
N ASN A 10 15.26 -8.03 -10.41
CA ASN A 10 14.37 -8.25 -9.27
C ASN A 10 15.14 -8.47 -7.96
N ASN A 11 16.11 -7.60 -7.68
CA ASN A 11 17.02 -7.72 -6.54
C ASN A 11 16.38 -7.26 -5.22
N LEU A 12 15.28 -6.49 -5.24
CA LEU A 12 14.58 -6.06 -4.01
C LEU A 12 14.08 -7.23 -3.16
N ILE A 13 13.66 -8.33 -3.79
CA ILE A 13 13.16 -9.52 -3.07
C ILE A 13 14.29 -10.44 -2.59
N LYS A 14 15.55 -10.12 -2.90
CA LYS A 14 16.71 -10.94 -2.55
C LYS A 14 17.46 -10.24 -1.43
N ARG A 15 17.52 -10.89 -0.27
CA ARG A 15 18.22 -10.39 0.92
C ARG A 15 19.62 -9.89 0.57
N ASP A 16 19.94 -8.70 1.06
CA ASP A 16 21.26 -8.05 0.96
C ASP A 16 21.79 -7.83 -0.46
N LYS A 17 20.94 -7.92 -1.50
CA LYS A 17 21.37 -7.68 -2.89
C LYS A 17 21.38 -6.22 -3.29
N LEU A 18 20.63 -5.38 -2.60
CA LEU A 18 20.66 -3.94 -2.79
C LEU A 18 21.34 -3.29 -1.59
N THR A 19 22.15 -2.26 -1.87
CA THR A 19 22.65 -1.32 -0.87
C THR A 19 22.11 0.05 -1.23
N ILE A 20 21.32 0.67 -0.33
CA ILE A 20 20.70 1.98 -0.51
C ILE A 20 21.05 2.83 0.71
N ALA A 21 21.55 4.05 0.49
CA ALA A 21 22.01 4.95 1.55
C ALA A 21 23.06 4.35 2.50
N GLY A 22 23.86 3.38 2.02
CA GLY A 22 24.88 2.69 2.82
C GLY A 22 24.39 1.42 3.50
N GLU A 23 23.09 1.15 3.48
CA GLU A 23 22.47 0.01 4.18
C GLU A 23 22.07 -1.10 3.21
N ALA A 24 22.32 -2.35 3.60
CA ALA A 24 21.82 -3.52 2.87
C ALA A 24 20.30 -3.65 3.06
N ILE A 25 19.59 -4.06 2.01
CA ILE A 25 18.13 -4.16 2.03
C ILE A 25 17.69 -5.62 2.16
N ASP A 26 16.97 -5.91 3.25
CA ASP A 26 16.22 -7.16 3.45
C ASP A 26 14.77 -6.84 3.84
N LEU A 27 13.82 -7.32 3.02
CA LEU A 27 12.38 -7.14 3.29
C LEU A 27 11.90 -7.98 4.49
N ASP A 28 12.66 -9.00 4.91
CA ASP A 28 12.36 -9.82 6.10
C ASP A 28 12.64 -9.03 7.40
N GLU A 29 13.26 -7.86 7.35
CA GLU A 29 13.39 -6.98 8.52
C GLU A 29 12.13 -6.14 8.79
N ILE A 30 11.20 -6.08 7.84
CA ILE A 30 9.95 -5.34 8.00
C ILE A 30 8.98 -6.17 8.85
N VAL A 31 8.83 -5.78 10.12
CA VAL A 31 7.92 -6.42 11.11
C VAL A 31 6.65 -5.60 11.37
N GLN A 32 6.56 -4.38 10.84
CA GLN A 32 5.41 -3.50 11.02
C GLN A 32 4.16 -4.07 10.33
N PRO A 33 2.94 -3.70 10.77
CA PRO A 33 1.72 -4.03 10.04
C PRO A 33 1.69 -3.41 8.64
N LEU A 34 1.34 -4.19 7.62
CA LEU A 34 1.19 -3.75 6.24
C LEU A 34 -0.28 -3.75 5.82
N TYR A 35 -0.70 -2.65 5.19
CA TYR A 35 -1.94 -2.58 4.42
C TYR A 35 -1.57 -2.55 2.94
N VAL A 36 -1.99 -3.57 2.19
CA VAL A 36 -1.62 -3.75 0.78
C VAL A 36 -2.86 -3.66 -0.07
N VAL A 37 -2.99 -2.57 -0.85
CA VAL A 37 -4.08 -2.38 -1.79
C VAL A 37 -3.63 -2.59 -3.22
N THR A 38 -4.47 -3.27 -3.99
CA THR A 38 -4.28 -3.58 -5.41
C THR A 38 -5.59 -3.41 -6.17
N ALA A 39 -5.54 -3.50 -7.50
CA ALA A 39 -6.71 -3.41 -8.35
C ALA A 39 -6.83 -4.65 -9.27
N GLU A 40 -8.06 -5.17 -9.41
CA GLU A 40 -8.39 -6.43 -10.09
C GLU A 40 -7.96 -6.44 -11.56
N ASP A 41 -8.20 -5.34 -12.28
CA ASP A 41 -7.88 -5.18 -13.70
C ASP A 41 -6.62 -4.33 -13.92
N ASP A 42 -5.71 -4.31 -12.95
CA ASP A 42 -4.45 -3.57 -13.07
C ASP A 42 -3.46 -4.28 -14.01
N HIS A 43 -3.29 -3.71 -15.20
CA HIS A 43 -2.34 -4.21 -16.20
C HIS A 43 -0.92 -3.64 -16.02
N ILE A 44 -0.74 -2.62 -15.16
CA ILE A 44 0.55 -2.00 -14.85
C ILE A 44 1.21 -2.73 -13.68
N ALA A 45 0.45 -2.97 -12.62
CA ALA A 45 0.87 -3.73 -11.43
C ALA A 45 -0.10 -4.90 -11.18
N PRO A 46 0.06 -6.04 -11.88
CA PRO A 46 -0.85 -7.17 -11.75
C PRO A 46 -0.95 -7.64 -10.30
N TRP A 47 -2.17 -7.61 -9.74
CA TRP A 47 -2.39 -7.85 -8.30
C TRP A 47 -1.88 -9.21 -7.83
N LYS A 48 -1.89 -10.23 -8.71
CA LYS A 48 -1.33 -11.56 -8.45
C LYS A 48 0.18 -11.53 -8.19
N GLN A 49 0.91 -10.61 -8.83
CA GLN A 49 2.33 -10.38 -8.52
C GLN A 49 2.48 -9.61 -7.21
N CYS A 50 1.64 -8.62 -6.96
CA CYS A 50 1.62 -7.89 -5.68
C CYS A 50 1.32 -8.81 -4.49
N TYR A 51 0.45 -9.81 -4.65
CA TYR A 51 0.12 -10.81 -3.62
C TYR A 51 1.37 -11.57 -3.11
N ARG A 52 2.42 -11.65 -3.93
CA ARG A 52 3.70 -12.25 -3.53
C ARG A 52 4.40 -11.50 -2.39
N ILE A 53 3.94 -10.31 -2.01
CA ILE A 53 4.43 -9.57 -0.84
C ILE A 53 4.48 -10.47 0.40
N ARG A 54 3.45 -11.31 0.61
CA ARG A 54 3.38 -12.22 1.77
C ARG A 54 4.42 -13.36 1.74
N LYS A 55 5.13 -13.56 0.62
CA LYS A 55 6.25 -14.49 0.51
C LYS A 55 7.59 -13.85 0.91
N VAL A 56 7.72 -12.53 0.78
CA VAL A 56 9.01 -11.83 0.86
C VAL A 56 9.21 -11.02 2.14
N ILE A 57 8.13 -10.54 2.77
CA ILE A 57 8.21 -9.83 4.05
C ILE A 57 8.33 -10.81 5.22
N ASN A 58 8.64 -10.28 6.40
CA ASN A 58 8.68 -11.05 7.64
C ASN A 58 7.34 -11.78 7.91
N VAL A 59 7.41 -12.98 8.49
CA VAL A 59 6.23 -13.74 8.90
C VAL A 59 5.44 -13.10 10.02
N GLU A 60 6.12 -12.38 10.90
CA GLU A 60 5.55 -11.74 12.08
C GLU A 60 4.81 -10.46 11.70
N ALA A 61 5.12 -9.85 10.55
CA ALA A 61 4.42 -8.69 10.03
C ALA A 61 2.95 -9.04 9.68
N PRO A 62 1.96 -8.44 10.37
CA PRO A 62 0.57 -8.62 9.98
C PRO A 62 0.32 -7.97 8.61
N VAL A 63 -0.35 -8.69 7.72
CA VAL A 63 -0.71 -8.17 6.39
C VAL A 63 -2.21 -8.14 6.25
N ARG A 64 -2.74 -6.98 5.87
CA ARG A 64 -4.11 -6.81 5.40
C ARG A 64 -4.06 -6.61 3.89
N PHE A 65 -4.56 -7.59 3.12
CA PHE A 65 -4.52 -7.53 1.67
C PHE A 65 -5.89 -7.14 1.12
N VAL A 66 -5.90 -6.24 0.15
CA VAL A 66 -7.09 -5.62 -0.42
C VAL A 66 -7.02 -5.61 -1.94
N LEU A 67 -8.09 -6.05 -2.57
CA LEU A 67 -8.25 -6.07 -4.03
C LEU A 67 -9.48 -5.25 -4.40
N SER A 68 -9.30 -4.03 -4.91
CA SER A 68 -10.41 -3.20 -5.41
C SER A 68 -10.80 -3.61 -6.82
N THR A 69 -12.09 -3.55 -7.16
CA THR A 69 -12.55 -3.72 -8.54
C THR A 69 -12.05 -2.57 -9.43
N SER A 70 -11.98 -2.81 -10.75
CA SER A 70 -11.47 -1.90 -11.80
C SER A 70 -9.94 -1.91 -11.96
N GLY A 71 -9.43 -1.06 -12.86
CA GLY A 71 -8.01 -1.02 -13.24
C GLY A 71 -7.18 -0.02 -12.41
N HIS A 72 -5.89 0.09 -12.73
CA HIS A 72 -4.87 0.83 -11.97
C HIS A 72 -5.34 2.14 -11.31
N ILE A 73 -5.88 3.09 -12.09
CA ILE A 73 -6.31 4.39 -11.54
C ILE A 73 -7.67 4.26 -10.85
N LEU A 74 -8.65 3.62 -11.49
CA LEU A 74 -10.04 3.61 -11.01
C LEU A 74 -10.29 2.67 -9.83
N GLY A 75 -9.42 1.67 -9.62
CA GLY A 75 -9.45 0.81 -8.45
C GLY A 75 -8.76 1.45 -7.25
N ILE A 76 -7.69 2.22 -7.47
CA ILE A 76 -6.97 2.90 -6.38
C ILE A 76 -7.66 4.21 -6.00
N VAL A 77 -8.01 5.04 -6.98
CA VAL A 77 -8.78 6.29 -6.79
C VAL A 77 -10.28 5.98 -6.81
N ASN A 78 -10.73 5.35 -5.74
CA ASN A 78 -12.11 4.90 -5.55
C ASN A 78 -12.73 5.62 -4.35
N PRO A 79 -13.21 6.87 -4.47
CA PRO A 79 -13.80 7.60 -3.36
C PRO A 79 -15.12 6.99 -2.86
N PRO A 80 -15.42 7.07 -1.55
CA PRO A 80 -16.71 6.63 -1.02
C PRO A 80 -17.85 7.50 -1.57
N VAL A 81 -18.80 6.86 -2.24
CA VAL A 81 -19.96 7.51 -2.87
C VAL A 81 -21.24 6.70 -2.63
N LYS A 82 -22.39 7.38 -2.68
CA LYS A 82 -23.71 6.75 -2.53
C LYS A 82 -24.55 6.97 -3.80
N PRO A 83 -25.00 5.92 -4.50
CA PRO A 83 -24.71 4.50 -4.26
C PRO A 83 -23.24 4.14 -4.60
N PRO A 84 -22.69 3.06 -4.01
CA PRO A 84 -21.38 2.53 -4.37
C PRO A 84 -21.22 2.29 -5.88
N LYS A 85 -20.06 2.68 -6.43
CA LYS A 85 -19.71 2.42 -7.84
C LYS A 85 -18.79 1.21 -8.02
N ARG A 86 -18.26 0.68 -6.92
CA ARG A 86 -17.19 -0.33 -6.86
C ARG A 86 -17.40 -1.24 -5.66
N ALA A 87 -16.57 -2.27 -5.59
CA ALA A 87 -16.48 -3.22 -4.50
C ALA A 87 -15.00 -3.57 -4.30
N TYR A 88 -14.67 -4.25 -3.22
CA TYR A 88 -13.32 -4.76 -2.97
C TYR A 88 -13.39 -6.09 -2.23
N TRP A 89 -12.36 -6.91 -2.38
CA TRP A 89 -12.11 -8.08 -1.55
C TRP A 89 -11.08 -7.76 -0.49
N ILE A 90 -11.24 -8.36 0.69
CA ILE A 90 -10.35 -8.12 1.81
C ILE A 90 -10.12 -9.38 2.66
N GLY A 91 -8.90 -9.49 3.19
CA GLY A 91 -8.54 -10.52 4.16
C GLY A 91 -7.04 -10.62 4.40
N GLU A 92 -6.66 -11.36 5.42
CA GLU A 92 -5.26 -11.61 5.75
C GLU A 92 -4.70 -12.72 4.84
N PRO A 93 -3.64 -12.46 4.04
CA PRO A 93 -2.99 -13.49 3.23
C PRO A 93 -2.12 -14.39 4.11
N VAL A 94 -2.00 -15.68 3.83
CA VAL A 94 -1.14 -16.61 4.60
C VAL A 94 0.24 -16.77 3.93
N ARG A 95 1.32 -16.97 4.71
CA ARG A 95 2.67 -17.18 4.15
C ARG A 95 2.65 -18.37 3.19
N ASN A 96 3.21 -18.18 2.00
CA ASN A 96 3.30 -19.19 0.93
C ASN A 96 1.96 -19.67 0.34
N GLU A 97 0.82 -19.10 0.75
CA GLU A 97 -0.48 -19.38 0.15
C GLU A 97 -0.50 -18.95 -1.33
N HIS A 98 -1.22 -19.69 -2.17
CA HIS A 98 -1.51 -19.27 -3.53
C HIS A 98 -2.62 -18.20 -3.52
N TRP A 99 -2.56 -17.22 -4.42
CA TRP A 99 -3.52 -16.11 -4.45
C TRP A 99 -4.96 -16.58 -4.66
N GLU A 100 -5.17 -17.71 -5.34
CA GLU A 100 -6.50 -18.30 -5.56
C GLU A 100 -7.18 -18.66 -4.24
N HIS A 101 -6.46 -19.31 -3.33
CA HIS A 101 -7.02 -19.72 -2.03
C HIS A 101 -7.36 -18.54 -1.14
N TRP A 102 -6.57 -17.46 -1.20
CA TRP A 102 -6.93 -16.21 -0.54
C TRP A 102 -8.19 -15.61 -1.17
N PHE A 103 -8.28 -15.56 -2.50
CA PHE A 103 -9.42 -14.98 -3.19
C PHE A 103 -10.73 -15.74 -2.92
N GLU A 104 -10.67 -17.08 -2.85
CA GLU A 104 -11.82 -17.94 -2.53
C GLU A 104 -12.42 -17.66 -1.14
N ARG A 105 -11.59 -17.29 -0.17
CA ARG A 105 -12.00 -17.01 1.21
C ARG A 105 -12.08 -15.52 1.56
N ALA A 106 -11.62 -14.63 0.69
CA ALA A 106 -11.63 -13.20 0.92
C ALA A 106 -13.07 -12.66 0.93
N GLU A 107 -13.36 -11.78 1.88
CA GLU A 107 -14.68 -11.17 2.00
C GLU A 107 -14.84 -10.10 0.93
N LYS A 108 -15.89 -10.19 0.12
CA LYS A 108 -16.26 -9.13 -0.84
C LYS A 108 -17.17 -8.11 -0.17
N ARG A 109 -16.79 -6.83 -0.23
CA ARG A 109 -17.54 -5.70 0.32
C ARG A 109 -17.86 -4.69 -0.77
N ASP A 110 -19.09 -4.17 -0.78
CA ASP A 110 -19.45 -3.06 -1.65
C ASP A 110 -18.86 -1.75 -1.13
N GLY A 111 -18.51 -0.83 -2.03
CA GLY A 111 -18.00 0.50 -1.67
C GLY A 111 -16.52 0.72 -1.95
N SER A 112 -15.94 1.61 -1.15
CA SER A 112 -14.55 2.03 -1.25
C SER A 112 -13.69 1.32 -0.21
N TRP A 113 -12.52 0.84 -0.61
CA TRP A 113 -11.53 0.32 0.32
C TRP A 113 -10.96 1.41 1.25
N TRP A 114 -11.17 2.70 0.94
CA TRP A 114 -10.71 3.82 1.77
C TRP A 114 -11.36 3.80 3.16
N GLU A 115 -12.61 3.37 3.26
CA GLU A 115 -13.32 3.29 4.55
C GLU A 115 -12.68 2.23 5.46
N ASP A 116 -12.28 1.09 4.89
CA ASP A 116 -11.57 0.04 5.62
C ASP A 116 -10.16 0.48 6.01
N TRP A 117 -9.43 1.10 5.08
CA TRP A 117 -8.10 1.64 5.36
C TRP A 117 -8.12 2.71 6.45
N ALA A 118 -9.08 3.62 6.41
CA ALA A 118 -9.24 4.67 7.42
C ALA A 118 -9.54 4.07 8.81
N ALA A 119 -10.40 3.05 8.89
CA ALA A 119 -10.67 2.33 10.14
C ALA A 119 -9.42 1.60 10.66
N TRP A 120 -8.73 0.85 9.78
CA TRP A 120 -7.49 0.16 10.11
C TRP A 120 -6.40 1.12 10.59
N LEU A 121 -6.26 2.28 9.94
CA LEU A 121 -5.28 3.29 10.34
C LEU A 121 -5.67 3.97 11.65
N GLY A 122 -6.96 4.25 11.86
CA GLY A 122 -7.48 4.93 13.06
C GLY A 122 -7.16 4.19 14.36
N GLU A 123 -7.19 2.86 14.35
CA GLU A 123 -6.76 2.03 15.49
C GLU A 123 -5.27 2.16 15.84
N ARG A 124 -4.48 2.78 14.95
CA ARG A 124 -3.01 2.81 14.99
C ARG A 124 -2.44 4.23 15.09
N THR A 125 -3.31 5.25 15.16
CA THR A 125 -2.90 6.67 15.21
C THR A 125 -2.99 7.31 16.60
N GLY A 126 -3.37 6.54 17.62
CA GLY A 126 -3.54 7.03 18.99
C GLY A 126 -4.81 7.85 19.18
N GLU A 127 -4.89 8.52 20.32
CA GLU A 127 -6.05 9.34 20.71
C GLU A 127 -6.20 10.60 19.85
N TRP A 128 -7.43 11.08 19.73
CA TRP A 128 -7.71 12.37 19.11
C TRP A 128 -7.12 13.50 19.97
N VAL A 129 -6.44 14.43 19.31
CA VAL A 129 -5.86 15.63 19.93
C VAL A 129 -6.26 16.87 19.14
N GLU A 130 -6.17 18.03 19.79
CA GLU A 130 -6.28 19.31 19.09
C GLU A 130 -5.23 19.40 17.98
N PRO A 131 -5.59 19.95 16.82
CA PRO A 131 -4.67 20.03 15.69
C PRO A 131 -3.48 20.93 16.03
N TYR A 132 -2.27 20.42 15.79
CA TYR A 132 -1.07 21.23 15.88
C TYR A 132 -1.05 22.29 14.75
N PRO A 133 -0.45 23.47 14.99
CA PRO A 133 -0.23 24.45 13.93
C PRO A 133 0.56 23.85 12.77
N ALA A 134 0.10 24.08 11.54
CA ALA A 134 0.74 23.57 10.33
C ALA A 134 2.16 24.13 10.10
N ALA A 135 2.47 25.29 10.69
CA ALA A 135 3.78 25.92 10.65
C ALA A 135 4.21 26.40 12.05
N ASN A 136 5.51 26.39 12.29
CA ASN A 136 6.12 26.89 13.53
C ASN A 136 7.50 27.50 13.27
N ARG A 137 8.18 28.00 14.31
CA ARG A 137 9.50 28.66 14.15
C ARG A 137 10.57 27.75 13.53
N LYS A 138 10.56 26.44 13.82
CA LYS A 138 11.52 25.48 13.25
C LYS A 138 11.14 25.08 11.81
N PHE A 139 9.84 25.09 11.50
CA PHE A 139 9.27 24.75 10.19
C PHE A 139 8.30 25.85 9.75
N PRO A 140 8.80 27.00 9.26
CA PRO A 140 7.95 28.11 8.84
C PRO A 140 7.17 27.76 7.57
N ALA A 141 6.03 28.43 7.37
CA ALA A 141 5.28 28.30 6.13
C ALA A 141 6.09 28.86 4.96
N LEU A 142 6.25 28.06 3.90
CA LEU A 142 6.99 28.45 2.69
C LEU A 142 6.07 28.95 1.56
N GLY A 143 4.76 28.73 1.69
CA GLY A 143 3.73 29.08 0.71
C GLY A 143 2.51 28.18 0.89
N ASP A 144 1.42 28.49 0.18
CA ASP A 144 0.21 27.67 0.18
C ASP A 144 0.39 26.38 -0.63
N ALA A 145 -0.32 25.32 -0.25
CA ALA A 145 -0.47 24.15 -1.10
C ALA A 145 -1.12 24.54 -2.45
N PRO A 146 -0.71 23.94 -3.59
CA PRO A 146 0.09 22.72 -3.71
C PRO A 146 1.60 22.95 -3.83
N GLY A 147 2.10 24.16 -3.56
CA GLY A 147 3.51 24.51 -3.71
C GLY A 147 3.94 24.69 -5.17
N THR A 148 5.25 24.74 -5.40
CA THR A 148 5.83 25.09 -6.71
C THR A 148 6.31 23.89 -7.51
N TYR A 149 6.83 22.84 -6.86
CA TYR A 149 7.43 21.68 -7.56
C TYR A 149 6.45 20.93 -8.46
N VAL A 150 5.16 20.87 -8.08
CA VAL A 150 4.13 20.22 -8.92
C VAL A 150 3.84 20.98 -10.22
N LEU A 151 4.27 22.24 -10.32
CA LEU A 151 4.03 23.12 -11.47
C LEU A 151 5.22 23.19 -12.43
N GLU A 152 6.34 22.54 -12.09
CA GLU A 152 7.51 22.45 -12.96
C GLU A 152 7.17 21.69 -14.25
N LYS A 153 7.84 22.05 -15.34
CA LYS A 153 7.59 21.54 -16.70
C LYS A 153 8.76 20.72 -17.20
#